data_AF-A0A3N5IJX3-F1
#
_entry.id   AF-A0A3N5IJX3-F1
#
_cell.length_a   1.000
_cell.length_b   1.000
_cell.length_c   1.000
_cell.angle_alpha   90.00
_cell.angle_beta   90.00
_cell.angle_gamma   90.00
#
_symmetry.space_group_name_H-M   'P 1'
#
loop_
_entity.id
_entity.type
_entity.pdbx_description
1 polymer ?
#
loop_
_entity_poly.entity_id
_entity_poly.type
_entity_poly.pdbx_seq_one_letter_code
_entity_poly.pdbx_strand_id
1 'polypeptide(L)'
;MAPREVRQPEVARLLTLAAAALLVVPVVWVALDLVVATAFLVEFLSAGQYRPLSALTVAPHREPLPVAGALVDRWAGRGGVPLVLVHGHAPAGKDEPRVGEAAALLARAGFDVAVPTIPGLTRGRLRPDDMQ
;
A
#
# COMPACT_ATOMS: atom_id res chain seq x y z
N MET A 1 -34.31 42.45 -22.88
CA MET A 1 -33.52 41.41 -22.18
C MET A 1 -34.29 41.01 -20.93
N ALA A 2 -35.12 39.97 -21.01
CA ALA A 2 -35.81 39.44 -19.85
C ALA A 2 -34.80 38.62 -19.00
N PRO A 3 -34.83 38.71 -17.67
CA PRO A 3 -33.91 37.98 -16.81
C PRO A 3 -34.23 36.48 -16.91
N ARG A 4 -33.20 35.65 -17.12
CA ARG A 4 -33.31 34.20 -17.01
C ARG A 4 -33.66 33.87 -15.55
N GLU A 5 -34.94 33.65 -15.27
CA GLU A 5 -35.37 32.89 -14.10
C GLU A 5 -34.85 31.47 -14.27
N VAL A 6 -33.65 31.21 -13.75
CA VAL A 6 -33.17 29.84 -13.57
C VAL A 6 -34.16 29.18 -12.61
N ARG A 7 -34.89 28.19 -13.12
CA ARG A 7 -35.99 27.50 -12.43
C ARG A 7 -35.50 27.01 -11.06
N GLN A 8 -35.98 27.63 -9.99
CA GLN A 8 -35.74 27.19 -8.61
C GLN A 8 -35.86 25.66 -8.38
N PRO A 9 -36.77 24.89 -9.01
CA PRO A 9 -36.81 23.43 -8.85
C PRO A 9 -35.57 22.70 -9.40
N GLU A 10 -34.89 23.24 -10.42
CA GLU A 10 -33.69 22.62 -10.99
C GLU A 10 -32.50 22.80 -10.05
N VAL A 11 -32.36 23.99 -9.42
CA VAL A 11 -31.32 24.26 -8.43
C VAL A 11 -31.50 23.40 -7.19
N ALA A 12 -32.74 23.30 -6.68
CA ALA A 12 -33.03 22.43 -5.54
C ALA A 12 -32.70 20.97 -5.84
N ARG A 13 -33.07 20.46 -7.03
CA ARG A 13 -32.75 19.09 -7.43
C ARG A 13 -31.25 18.84 -7.54
N LEU A 14 -30.49 19.79 -8.10
CA LEU A 14 -29.04 19.71 -8.19
C LEU A 14 -28.38 19.69 -6.81
N LEU A 15 -28.84 20.53 -5.88
CA LEU A 15 -28.34 20.54 -4.50
C LEU A 15 -28.64 19.22 -3.78
N THR A 16 -29.84 18.66 -3.95
CA THR A 16 -30.19 17.35 -3.37
C THR A 16 -29.31 16.23 -3.96
N LEU A 17 -29.06 16.24 -5.28
CA LEU A 17 -28.16 15.27 -5.90
C LEU A 17 -26.71 15.42 -5.42
N ALA A 18 -26.23 16.65 -5.27
CA ALA A 18 -24.90 16.92 -4.74
C ALA A 18 -24.77 16.44 -3.29
N ALA A 19 -25.78 16.69 -2.45
CA ALA A 19 -25.83 16.20 -1.08
C ALA A 19 -25.88 14.66 -1.02
N ALA A 20 -26.70 14.02 -1.87
CA ALA A 20 -26.76 12.57 -1.98
C ALA A 20 -25.42 11.98 -2.43
N ALA A 21 -24.76 12.59 -3.41
CA ALA A 21 -23.43 12.18 -3.85
C ALA A 21 -22.40 12.31 -2.73
N LEU A 22 -22.43 13.43 -1.98
CA LEU A 22 -21.54 13.67 -0.85
C LEU A 22 -21.72 12.62 0.27
N LEU A 23 -22.96 12.22 0.55
CA LEU A 23 -23.27 11.17 1.53
C LEU A 23 -22.74 9.79 1.12
N VAL A 24 -22.61 9.53 -0.18
CA VAL A 24 -22.09 8.25 -0.70
C VAL A 24 -20.55 8.19 -0.67
N VAL A 25 -19.87 9.33 -0.69
CA VAL A 25 -18.39 9.41 -0.66
C VAL A 25 -17.75 8.51 0.40
N PRO A 26 -18.09 8.58 1.71
CA PRO A 26 -17.45 7.73 2.73
C PRO A 26 -17.67 6.23 2.47
N VAL A 27 -18.83 5.83 1.96
CA VAL A 27 -19.12 4.43 1.62
C VAL A 27 -18.22 3.95 0.47
N VAL A 28 -18.01 4.82 -0.53
CA VAL A 28 -17.10 4.52 -1.64
C VAL A 28 -15.67 4.33 -1.15
N TRP A 29 -15.19 5.16 -0.22
CA TRP A 29 -13.86 4.98 0.38
C TRP A 29 -13.71 3.62 1.06
N VAL A 30 -14.64 3.24 1.92
CA VAL A 30 -14.60 1.92 2.59
C VAL A 30 -14.67 0.77 1.58
N ALA A 31 -15.49 0.90 0.54
CA ALA A 31 -15.58 -0.10 -0.51
C ALA A 31 -14.26 -0.25 -1.28
N LEU A 32 -13.56 0.86 -1.57
CA LEU A 32 -12.25 0.84 -2.20
C LEU A 32 -11.20 0.15 -1.33
N ASP A 33 -11.17 0.45 -0.03
CA ASP A 33 -10.26 -0.21 0.92
C ASP A 33 -10.50 -1.72 0.97
N LEU A 34 -11.77 -2.14 0.98
CA LEU A 34 -12.14 -3.56 0.96
C LEU A 34 -11.70 -4.25 -0.36
N VAL A 35 -11.86 -3.58 -1.50
CA VAL A 35 -11.41 -4.10 -2.80
C VAL A 35 -9.89 -4.25 -2.82
N VAL A 36 -9.14 -3.26 -2.34
CA VAL A 36 -7.67 -3.31 -2.25
C VAL A 36 -7.21 -4.42 -1.31
N ALA A 37 -7.81 -4.53 -0.12
CA ALA A 37 -7.49 -5.57 0.85
C ALA A 37 -7.78 -6.98 0.31
N THR A 38 -8.89 -7.15 -0.40
CA THR A 38 -9.25 -8.42 -1.04
C THR A 38 -8.27 -8.75 -2.17
N ALA A 39 -7.95 -7.79 -3.02
CA ALA A 39 -6.98 -7.97 -4.10
C ALA A 39 -5.58 -8.32 -3.54
N PHE A 40 -5.16 -7.66 -2.45
CA PHE A 40 -3.94 -8.00 -1.72
C PHE A 40 -3.96 -9.44 -1.24
N LEU A 41 -5.01 -9.86 -0.54
CA LEU A 41 -5.11 -11.21 0.02
C LEU A 41 -5.07 -12.28 -1.06
N VAL A 42 -5.80 -12.07 -2.16
CA VAL A 42 -5.81 -12.98 -3.32
C VAL A 42 -4.42 -13.09 -3.93
N GLU A 43 -3.74 -11.97 -4.17
CA GLU A 43 -2.41 -11.97 -4.79
C GLU A 43 -1.34 -12.59 -3.87
N PHE A 44 -1.39 -12.24 -2.58
CA PHE A 44 -0.46 -12.74 -1.57
C PHE A 44 -0.62 -14.24 -1.33
N LEU A 45 -1.85 -14.72 -1.09
CA LEU A 45 -2.10 -16.14 -0.81
C LEU A 45 -1.91 -17.03 -2.05
N SER A 46 -2.11 -16.48 -3.25
CA SER A 46 -1.86 -17.22 -4.49
C SER A 46 -0.39 -17.22 -4.92
N ALA A 47 0.51 -16.65 -4.12
CA ALA A 47 1.92 -16.47 -4.48
C ALA A 47 2.09 -15.82 -5.87
N GLY A 48 1.24 -14.85 -6.20
CA GLY A 48 1.28 -14.13 -7.47
C GLY A 48 0.76 -14.89 -8.70
N GLN A 49 0.08 -16.04 -8.53
CA GLN A 49 -0.63 -16.72 -9.63
C GLN A 49 -1.80 -15.86 -10.14
N TYR A 50 -2.54 -15.24 -9.22
CA TYR A 50 -3.55 -14.24 -9.52
C TYR A 50 -3.00 -12.86 -9.13
N ARG A 51 -3.05 -11.88 -10.03
CA ARG A 51 -2.42 -10.56 -9.82
C ARG A 51 -3.38 -9.36 -9.85
N PRO A 52 -4.53 -9.40 -9.15
CA PRO A 52 -5.52 -8.33 -9.20
C PRO A 52 -4.98 -7.01 -8.61
N LEU A 53 -4.18 -7.05 -7.54
CA LEU A 53 -3.67 -5.83 -6.91
C LEU A 53 -2.64 -5.16 -7.82
N SER A 54 -1.74 -5.94 -8.42
CA SER A 54 -0.77 -5.45 -9.39
C SER A 54 -1.43 -4.86 -10.64
N ALA A 55 -2.59 -5.36 -11.05
CA ALA A 55 -3.35 -4.81 -12.18
C ALA A 55 -4.05 -3.48 -11.84
N LEU A 56 -4.46 -3.29 -10.59
CA LEU A 56 -5.18 -2.09 -10.12
C LEU A 56 -4.27 -0.95 -9.68
N THR A 57 -2.98 -1.24 -9.43
CA THR A 57 -2.06 -0.29 -8.80
C THR A 57 -0.80 -0.09 -9.63
N VAL A 58 -0.17 1.08 -9.48
CA VAL A 58 1.15 1.36 -10.07
C VAL A 58 2.22 0.60 -9.27
N ALA A 59 3.27 0.16 -9.97
CA ALA A 59 4.40 -0.51 -9.32
C ALA A 59 5.07 0.42 -8.28
N PRO A 60 5.33 -0.08 -7.06
CA PRO A 60 6.04 0.69 -6.05
C PRO A 60 7.51 0.86 -6.44
N HIS A 61 8.10 1.96 -6.00
CA HIS A 61 9.51 2.27 -6.23
C HIS A 61 10.33 1.74 -5.06
N ARG A 62 11.47 1.11 -5.37
CA ARG A 62 12.45 0.67 -4.38
C ARG A 62 13.59 1.69 -4.34
N GLU A 63 13.86 2.25 -3.16
CA GLU A 63 14.94 3.19 -2.94
C GLU A 63 15.73 2.84 -1.67
N PRO A 64 17.06 3.03 -1.64
CA PRO A 64 17.82 2.89 -0.41
C PRO A 64 17.39 3.95 0.61
N LEU A 65 17.12 3.54 1.85
CA LEU A 65 16.78 4.44 2.95
C LEU A 65 17.98 4.55 3.91
N PRO A 66 18.63 5.72 4.02
CA PRO A 66 19.78 5.88 4.89
C PRO A 66 19.34 5.87 6.37
N VAL A 67 19.65 4.78 7.06
CA VAL A 67 19.44 4.62 8.52
C VAL A 67 20.80 4.33 9.15
N ALA A 68 21.15 5.07 10.21
CA ALA A 68 22.43 4.89 10.88
C ALA A 68 22.56 3.46 11.42
N GLY A 69 23.59 2.75 10.96
CA GLY A 69 23.88 1.38 11.39
C GLY A 69 23.07 0.28 10.71
N ALA A 70 22.16 0.59 9.77
CA ALA A 70 21.31 -0.43 9.13
C ALA A 70 21.24 -0.28 7.61
N LEU A 71 21.32 -1.40 6.90
CA LEU A 71 21.03 -1.46 5.46
C LEU A 71 19.53 -1.64 5.25
N VAL A 72 18.85 -0.58 4.83
CA VAL A 72 17.39 -0.57 4.68
C VAL A 72 17.01 -0.12 3.28
N ASP A 73 16.08 -0.85 2.66
CA ASP A 73 15.41 -0.40 1.45
C ASP A 73 13.97 -0.02 1.75
N ARG A 74 13.51 1.06 1.14
CA ARG A 74 12.14 1.52 1.21
C ARG A 74 11.40 1.18 -0.07
N TRP A 75 10.20 0.66 0.07
CA TRP A 75 9.25 0.41 -0.99
C TRP A 75 8.10 1.41 -0.87
N ALA A 76 8.12 2.43 -1.73
CA ALA A 76 7.19 3.54 -1.70
C ALA A 76 6.16 3.44 -2.83
N GLY A 77 4.88 3.47 -2.46
CA GLY A 77 3.72 3.62 -3.35
C GLY A 77 3.20 5.06 -3.35
N ARG A 78 1.92 5.25 -2.99
CA ARG A 78 1.27 6.57 -2.93
C ARG A 78 1.54 7.36 -1.63
N GLY A 79 2.50 6.92 -0.81
CA GLY A 79 2.60 7.34 0.60
C GLY A 79 1.58 6.58 1.45
N GLY A 80 1.89 6.37 2.73
CA GLY A 80 1.14 5.39 3.52
C GLY A 80 1.55 5.29 4.98
N VAL A 81 0.90 4.37 5.69
CA VAL A 81 1.25 4.03 7.08
C VAL A 81 2.63 3.36 7.09
N PRO A 82 3.57 3.82 7.93
CA PRO A 82 4.90 3.22 7.99
C PRO A 82 4.83 1.78 8.50
N LEU A 83 5.54 0.88 7.81
CA LEU A 83 5.60 -0.54 8.13
C LEU A 83 7.02 -1.05 7.96
N VAL A 84 7.54 -1.81 8.94
CA VAL A 84 8.84 -2.48 8.82
C VAL A 84 8.59 -3.97 8.53
N LEU A 85 9.07 -4.45 7.39
CA LEU A 85 9.04 -5.87 7.02
C LEU A 85 10.40 -6.49 7.30
N VAL A 86 10.48 -7.28 8.36
CA VAL A 86 11.69 -8.02 8.72
C VAL A 86 11.64 -9.39 8.04
N HIS A 87 12.67 -9.72 7.27
CA HIS A 87 12.80 -11.04 6.67
C HIS A 87 13.04 -12.11 7.76
N GLY A 88 12.54 -13.33 7.56
CA GLY A 88 12.91 -14.49 8.39
C GLY A 88 14.33 -14.96 8.10
N HIS A 89 14.60 -16.27 8.20
CA HIS A 89 15.86 -16.79 7.69
C HIS A 89 15.90 -16.68 6.15
N ALA A 90 16.71 -15.76 5.64
CA ALA A 90 16.87 -15.49 4.22
C ALA A 90 18.34 -15.16 3.95
N PRO A 91 19.12 -16.04 3.29
CA PRO A 91 20.53 -15.79 3.02
C PRO A 91 20.78 -14.48 2.24
N ALA A 92 19.87 -14.11 1.35
CA ALA A 92 19.92 -12.84 0.61
C ALA A 92 19.39 -11.63 1.40
N GLY A 93 18.90 -11.82 2.63
CA GLY A 93 18.39 -10.75 3.49
C GLY A 93 17.25 -9.95 2.86
N LYS A 94 17.38 -8.62 2.84
CA LYS A 94 16.42 -7.73 2.17
C LYS A 94 16.32 -7.94 0.65
N ASP A 95 17.33 -8.55 0.03
CA ASP A 95 17.40 -8.81 -1.41
C ASP A 95 16.74 -10.15 -1.81
N GLU A 96 16.21 -10.90 -0.84
CA GLU A 96 15.47 -12.13 -1.11
C GLU A 96 14.21 -11.84 -1.96
N PRO A 97 14.02 -12.53 -3.11
CA PRO A 97 12.92 -12.23 -4.03
C PRO A 97 11.54 -12.23 -3.36
N ARG A 98 11.28 -13.20 -2.48
CA ARG A 98 10.00 -13.33 -1.76
C ARG A 98 9.75 -12.15 -0.80
N VAL A 99 10.82 -11.60 -0.21
CA VAL A 99 10.74 -10.44 0.68
C VAL A 99 10.43 -9.19 -0.14
N GLY A 100 11.10 -9.02 -1.29
CA GLY A 100 10.81 -7.93 -2.22
C GLY A 100 9.38 -7.97 -2.76
N GLU A 101 8.89 -9.15 -3.15
CA GLU A 101 7.51 -9.35 -3.60
C GLU A 101 6.49 -8.99 -2.51
N ALA A 102 6.71 -9.46 -1.27
CA ALA A 102 5.86 -9.12 -0.14
C ALA A 102 5.87 -7.62 0.17
N ALA A 103 7.04 -6.98 0.17
CA ALA A 103 7.18 -5.55 0.38
C ALA A 103 6.46 -4.75 -0.71
N ALA A 104 6.56 -5.18 -1.97
CA ALA A 104 5.86 -4.56 -3.09
C ALA A 104 4.33 -4.65 -2.93
N LEU A 105 3.80 -5.81 -2.54
CA LEU A 105 2.36 -5.99 -2.33
C LEU A 105 1.83 -5.13 -1.17
N LEU A 106 2.58 -5.04 -0.08
CA LEU A 106 2.25 -4.17 1.04
C LEU A 106 2.29 -2.69 0.63
N ALA A 107 3.30 -2.27 -0.14
CA ALA A 107 3.38 -0.91 -0.64
C ALA A 107 2.21 -0.55 -1.58
N ARG A 108 1.76 -1.51 -2.41
CA ARG A 108 0.56 -1.37 -3.25
C ARG A 108 -0.72 -1.29 -2.42
N ALA A 109 -0.77 -1.96 -1.28
CA ALA A 109 -1.89 -1.91 -0.33
C ALA A 109 -1.92 -0.62 0.51
N GLY A 110 -1.00 0.32 0.29
CA GLY A 110 -1.00 1.63 0.94
C GLY A 110 -0.08 1.76 2.15
N PHE A 111 0.88 0.84 2.33
CA PHE A 111 1.92 0.97 3.34
C PHE A 111 3.17 1.67 2.79
N ASP A 112 3.93 2.32 3.67
CA ASP A 112 5.28 2.78 3.39
C ASP A 112 6.27 1.79 4.01
N VAL A 113 6.84 0.91 3.18
CA VAL A 113 7.46 -0.32 3.69
C VAL A 113 8.98 -0.18 3.73
N ALA A 114 9.57 -0.31 4.91
CA ALA A 114 11.01 -0.40 5.11
C ALA A 114 11.42 -1.87 5.31
N VAL A 115 12.44 -2.31 4.57
CA VAL A 115 12.99 -3.67 4.62
C VAL A 115 14.46 -3.59 5.03
N PRO A 116 14.79 -3.87 6.31
CA PRO A 116 16.16 -3.95 6.76
C PRO A 116 16.79 -5.30 6.42
N THR A 117 18.10 -5.33 6.21
CA THR A 117 18.91 -6.54 6.35
C THR A 117 19.32 -6.70 7.81
N ILE A 118 18.98 -7.83 8.43
CA ILE A 118 19.45 -8.19 9.78
C ILE A 118 20.51 -9.29 9.64
N PRO A 119 21.80 -9.02 9.96
CA PRO A 119 22.89 -9.96 9.74
C PRO A 119 22.73 -11.32 10.44
N GLY A 120 22.07 -11.36 11.60
CA GLY A 120 21.74 -12.63 12.26
C GLY A 120 20.80 -13.50 11.44
N LEU A 121 19.75 -12.90 10.87
CA LEU A 121 18.71 -13.60 10.12
C LEU A 121 19.21 -14.12 8.76
N THR A 122 20.21 -13.47 8.16
CA THR A 122 20.86 -14.02 6.95
C THR A 122 21.67 -15.29 7.24
N ARG A 123 22.18 -15.43 8.46
CA ARG A 123 23.00 -16.59 8.91
C ARG A 123 22.21 -17.61 9.72
N GLY A 124 20.93 -17.38 9.98
CA GLY A 124 20.08 -18.24 10.80
C GLY A 124 20.47 -18.25 12.28
N ARG A 125 21.10 -17.16 12.75
CA ARG A 125 21.55 -16.99 14.14
C ARG A 125 20.85 -15.79 14.77
N LEU A 126 20.36 -15.97 15.98
CA LEU A 126 19.75 -14.91 16.79
C LEU A 126 20.51 -14.81 18.11
N ARG A 127 21.81 -14.50 18.04
CA ARG A 127 22.58 -14.16 19.25
C ARG A 127 22.45 -12.65 19.53
N PRO A 128 22.61 -12.20 20.79
CA PRO A 128 22.59 -10.77 21.12
C PRO A 128 23.55 -9.94 20.27
N ASP A 129 24.71 -10.50 19.93
CA ASP A 129 25.74 -9.84 19.11
C ASP A 129 25.36 -9.72 17.62
N ASP A 130 24.35 -10.48 17.15
CA ASP A 130 23.94 -10.54 15.75
C ASP A 130 22.82 -9.53 15.40
N MET A 131 22.39 -8.70 16.37
CA MET A 131 21.33 -7.70 16.22
C MET A 131 21.82 -6.30 15.80
N GLN A 132 23.14 -6.13 15.57
CA GLN A 132 23.74 -4.86 15.13
C GLN A 132 23.73 -4.69 13.61
#